data_AF-D8EZ01-F1
#
_entry.id   AF-D8EZ01-F1
#
_cell.length_a   1.000
_cell.length_b   1.000
_cell.length_c   1.000
_cell.angle_alpha   90.00
_cell.angle_beta   90.00
_cell.angle_gamma   90.00
#
_symmetry.space_group_name_H-M   'P 1'
#
loop_
_entity.id
_entity.type
_entity.pdbx_description
1 polymer ?
#
loop_
_entity_poly.entity_id
_entity_poly.type
_entity_poly.pdbx_seq_one_letter_code
_entity_poly.pdbx_strand_id
1 'polypeptide(L)'
;QKIDRGRLYGQDEIGLRVGKVINKYKIGKHFELDIRDNDFSFEINKDKVKKEAALDGIYIVRSSLPEERMDADETVRSYKLLSQAERAFRSFKTVDLMVRPIRHRLEDRVRAHIFLCMLAYYVQWHMMEAWRPLLYADEDQKGKALRDPVAPAKRSDSAMKKVKTKRLDDGSRVFSFRGLLGHLSAIVRATCRCPDEKDTSATFIMTTRRNPKQQRAFDLLDTIGG
;
A
#
# COMPACT_ATOMS: atom_id res chain seq x y z
N GLN A 1 -19.91 25.53 36.33
CA GLN A 1 -19.38 24.75 37.50
C GLN A 1 -18.18 25.37 38.22
N LYS A 2 -17.03 25.69 37.59
CA LYS A 2 -15.91 26.37 38.30
C LYS A 2 -16.14 27.88 38.48
N ILE A 3 -16.80 28.49 37.50
CA ILE A 3 -17.22 29.90 37.49
C ILE A 3 -18.31 30.12 38.54
N ASP A 4 -19.34 29.27 38.56
CA ASP A 4 -20.45 29.33 39.54
C ASP A 4 -20.00 29.08 40.99
N ARG A 5 -18.80 28.49 41.18
CA ARG A 5 -18.16 28.29 42.49
C ARG A 5 -17.15 29.39 42.84
N GLY A 6 -17.05 30.45 42.03
CA GLY A 6 -16.12 31.58 42.23
C GLY A 6 -14.63 31.22 42.09
N ARG A 7 -14.29 30.05 41.54
CA ARG A 7 -12.89 29.58 41.40
C ARG A 7 -12.24 29.95 40.08
N LEU A 8 -12.97 30.63 39.20
CA LEU A 8 -12.51 31.08 37.90
C LEU A 8 -13.27 32.38 37.56
N TYR A 9 -12.54 33.47 37.37
CA TYR A 9 -13.09 34.81 37.14
C TYR A 9 -12.18 35.56 36.15
N GLY A 10 -12.76 36.53 35.43
CA GLY A 10 -12.10 37.32 34.41
C GLY A 10 -12.18 36.66 33.04
N GLN A 11 -12.54 37.45 32.03
CA GLN A 11 -12.70 36.98 30.64
C GLN A 11 -11.45 36.24 30.12
N ASP A 12 -10.25 36.72 30.43
CA ASP A 12 -8.99 36.14 29.95
C ASP A 12 -8.71 34.74 30.52
N GLU A 13 -8.89 34.55 31.83
CA GLU A 13 -8.68 33.24 32.46
C GLU A 13 -9.71 32.21 32.01
N ILE A 14 -10.97 32.64 31.86
CA ILE A 14 -12.06 31.80 31.36
C ILE A 14 -11.77 31.42 29.90
N GLY A 15 -11.39 32.39 29.06
CA GLY A 15 -11.01 32.21 27.67
C GLY A 15 -9.86 31.22 27.47
N LEU A 16 -8.79 31.32 28.25
CA LEU A 16 -7.66 30.38 28.20
C LEU A 16 -8.08 28.94 28.52
N ARG A 17 -9.00 28.75 29.48
CA ARG A 17 -9.47 27.43 29.89
C ARG A 17 -10.41 26.81 28.87
N VAL A 18 -11.34 27.60 28.34
CA VAL A 18 -12.25 27.19 27.26
C VAL A 18 -11.44 26.87 25.99
N GLY A 19 -10.45 27.70 25.66
CA GLY A 19 -9.55 27.48 24.52
C GLY A 19 -8.77 26.17 24.60
N LYS A 20 -8.32 25.74 25.78
CA LYS A 20 -7.67 24.43 25.98
C LYS A 20 -8.61 23.27 25.66
N VAL A 21 -9.87 23.34 26.09
CA VAL A 21 -10.88 22.29 25.83
C VAL A 21 -11.20 22.24 24.33
N ILE A 22 -11.44 23.39 23.72
CA ILE A 22 -11.73 23.50 22.28
C ILE A 22 -10.58 22.95 21.43
N ASN A 23 -9.34 23.31 21.75
CA ASN A 23 -8.18 22.86 20.99
C ASN A 23 -7.90 21.36 21.13
N LYS A 24 -8.23 20.77 22.29
CA LYS A 24 -8.08 19.32 22.51
C LYS A 24 -8.98 18.52 21.57
N TYR A 25 -10.22 18.95 21.38
CA TYR A 25 -11.21 18.23 20.58
C TYR A 25 -11.35 18.75 19.15
N LYS A 26 -10.73 19.90 18.80
CA LYS A 26 -10.77 20.52 17.47
C LYS A 26 -12.20 20.88 16.99
N ILE A 27 -13.13 21.09 17.93
CA ILE A 27 -14.56 21.34 17.67
C ILE A 27 -14.96 22.82 17.72
N GLY A 28 -14.01 23.74 17.88
CA GLY A 28 -14.29 25.16 18.14
C GLY A 28 -15.18 25.84 17.12
N LYS A 29 -15.14 25.39 15.87
CA LYS A 29 -15.98 25.89 14.78
C LYS A 29 -17.48 25.65 14.99
N HIS A 30 -17.89 24.74 15.86
CA HIS A 30 -19.30 24.39 16.12
C HIS A 30 -19.92 25.09 17.32
N PHE A 31 -19.15 25.86 18.08
CA PHE A 31 -19.63 26.50 19.30
C PHE A 31 -19.57 28.01 19.17
N GLU A 32 -20.64 28.66 19.59
CA GLU A 32 -20.66 30.08 19.91
C GLU A 32 -20.45 30.20 21.41
N LEU A 33 -19.49 31.02 21.81
CA LEU A 33 -19.06 31.16 23.19
C LEU A 33 -19.34 32.60 23.61
N ASP A 34 -20.08 32.77 24.69
CA ASP A 34 -20.22 34.06 25.36
C ASP A 34 -19.45 33.96 26.68
N ILE A 35 -18.34 34.71 26.74
CA ILE A 35 -17.44 34.74 27.89
C ILE A 35 -17.54 36.12 28.52
N ARG A 36 -18.00 36.18 29.76
CA ARG A 36 -18.11 37.39 30.58
C ARG A 36 -17.24 37.23 31.82
N ASP A 37 -17.04 38.30 32.57
CA ASP A 37 -16.11 38.29 33.71
C ASP A 37 -16.43 37.24 34.79
N ASN A 38 -17.71 36.98 35.03
CA ASN A 38 -18.17 35.98 36.00
C ASN A 38 -19.14 34.97 35.41
N ASP A 39 -19.24 34.89 34.08
CA ASP A 39 -20.21 34.01 33.43
C ASP A 39 -19.64 33.43 32.13
N PHE A 40 -20.08 32.22 31.81
CA PHE A 40 -19.74 31.54 30.58
C PHE A 40 -20.94 30.76 30.10
N SER A 41 -21.40 31.10 28.91
CA SER A 41 -22.40 30.32 28.21
C SER A 41 -21.87 29.90 26.84
N PHE A 42 -22.41 28.80 26.34
CA PHE A 42 -22.10 28.31 25.01
C PHE A 42 -23.36 27.82 24.34
N GLU A 43 -23.41 28.02 23.03
CA GLU A 43 -24.44 27.43 22.18
C GLU A 43 -23.79 26.64 21.06
N ILE A 44 -24.44 25.56 20.66
CA ILE A 44 -24.01 24.80 19.49
C ILE A 44 -24.58 25.50 18.26
N ASN A 45 -23.71 25.94 17.35
CA ASN A 45 -24.11 26.47 16.06
C ASN A 45 -24.61 25.31 15.17
N LYS A 46 -25.92 25.06 15.25
CA LYS A 46 -26.60 23.96 14.54
C LYS A 46 -26.43 24.06 13.03
N ASP A 47 -26.33 25.26 12.46
CA ASP A 47 -26.14 25.45 11.03
C ASP A 47 -24.75 25.03 10.55
N LYS A 48 -23.69 25.35 11.31
CA LYS A 48 -22.34 24.88 11.01
C LYS A 48 -22.21 23.37 11.19
N VAL A 49 -22.84 22.81 12.22
CA VAL A 49 -22.92 21.34 12.39
C VAL A 49 -23.65 20.70 11.21
N LYS A 50 -24.78 21.26 10.76
CA LYS A 50 -25.57 20.73 9.64
C LYS A 50 -24.83 20.84 8.31
N LYS A 51 -24.14 21.95 8.05
CA LYS A 51 -23.31 22.15 6.85
C LYS A 51 -22.13 21.19 6.81
N GLU A 52 -21.49 20.94 7.95
CA GLU A 52 -20.39 19.98 8.03
C GLU A 52 -20.88 18.53 7.89
N ALA A 53 -21.97 18.17 8.54
CA ALA A 53 -22.61 16.86 8.38
C ALA A 53 -23.06 16.58 6.94
N ALA A 54 -23.38 17.63 6.17
CA ALA A 54 -23.71 17.49 4.74
C ALA A 54 -22.47 17.23 3.85
N LEU A 55 -21.28 17.55 4.33
CA LEU A 55 -19.99 17.31 3.65
C LEU A 55 -19.25 16.10 4.21
N ASP A 56 -19.64 15.63 5.40
CA ASP A 56 -19.10 14.41 6.00
C ASP A 56 -19.32 13.20 5.08
N GLY A 57 -18.22 12.62 4.61
CA GLY A 57 -18.24 11.46 3.71
C GLY A 57 -18.08 11.79 2.23
N ILE A 58 -18.01 13.07 1.82
CA ILE A 58 -17.77 13.46 0.43
C ILE A 58 -16.28 13.66 0.19
N TYR A 59 -15.71 12.86 -0.72
CA TYR A 59 -14.33 13.00 -1.16
C TYR A 59 -14.27 13.71 -2.51
N ILE A 60 -13.70 14.92 -2.55
CA ILE A 60 -13.59 15.71 -3.80
C ILE A 60 -12.16 15.59 -4.34
N VAL A 61 -12.03 15.06 -5.54
CA VAL A 61 -10.78 15.10 -6.31
C VAL A 61 -10.85 16.25 -7.30
N ARG A 62 -9.88 17.16 -7.25
CA ARG A 62 -9.75 18.26 -8.21
C ARG A 62 -8.51 18.04 -9.06
N SER A 63 -8.67 18.18 -10.37
CA SER A 63 -7.57 18.18 -11.35
C SER A 63 -7.45 19.56 -11.99
N SER A 64 -6.24 19.95 -12.38
CA SER A 64 -5.99 21.12 -13.23
C SER A 64 -5.93 20.76 -14.71
N LEU A 65 -6.13 19.49 -15.06
CA LEU A 65 -6.22 19.03 -16.44
C LEU A 65 -7.61 19.33 -17.00
N PRO A 66 -7.70 19.70 -18.29
CA PRO A 66 -8.98 19.90 -18.95
C PRO A 66 -9.68 18.55 -19.20
N GLU A 67 -11.01 18.56 -19.31
CA GLU A 67 -11.84 17.36 -19.39
C GLU A 67 -11.54 16.52 -20.63
N GLU A 68 -11.12 17.15 -21.74
CA GLU A 68 -10.72 16.43 -22.96
C GLU A 68 -9.45 15.59 -22.78
N ARG A 69 -8.63 15.88 -21.75
CA ARG A 69 -7.43 15.11 -21.42
C ARG A 69 -7.65 14.05 -20.36
N MET A 70 -8.58 14.26 -19.44
CA MET A 70 -8.82 13.36 -18.32
C MET A 70 -10.23 13.58 -17.80
N ASP A 71 -11.08 12.58 -17.99
CA ASP A 71 -12.43 12.62 -17.46
C ASP A 71 -12.45 12.45 -15.93
N ALA A 72 -13.64 12.57 -15.33
CA ALA A 72 -13.81 12.45 -13.90
C ALA A 72 -13.40 11.05 -13.36
N ASP A 73 -13.71 9.99 -14.09
CA ASP A 73 -13.40 8.62 -13.68
C ASP A 73 -11.89 8.36 -13.73
N GLU A 74 -11.23 8.78 -14.80
CA GLU A 74 -9.78 8.70 -14.97
C GLU A 74 -9.04 9.55 -13.95
N THR A 75 -9.60 10.71 -13.58
CA THR A 75 -9.08 11.56 -12.50
C THR A 75 -9.09 10.79 -11.17
N VAL A 76 -10.20 10.14 -10.83
CA VAL A 76 -10.31 9.33 -9.60
C VAL A 76 -9.39 8.10 -9.66
N ARG A 77 -9.29 7.42 -10.82
CA ARG A 77 -8.36 6.29 -11.01
C ARG A 77 -6.92 6.71 -10.78
N SER A 78 -6.51 7.82 -11.38
CA SER A 78 -5.17 8.41 -11.24
C SER A 78 -4.88 8.80 -9.79
N TYR A 79 -5.83 9.42 -9.12
CA TYR A 79 -5.73 9.70 -7.69
C TYR A 79 -5.54 8.41 -6.86
N LYS A 80 -6.31 7.35 -7.14
CA LYS A 80 -6.18 6.07 -6.44
C LYS A 80 -4.88 5.32 -6.79
N LEU A 81 -4.26 5.58 -7.95
CA LEU A 81 -2.91 5.06 -8.26
C LEU A 81 -1.84 5.66 -7.33
N LEU A 82 -2.03 6.89 -6.83
CA LEU A 82 -1.13 7.47 -5.82
C LEU A 82 -1.07 6.62 -4.56
N SER A 83 -2.21 6.08 -4.10
CA SER A 83 -2.24 5.16 -2.97
C SER A 83 -1.47 3.85 -3.26
N GLN A 84 -1.35 3.44 -4.53
CA GLN A 84 -0.48 2.31 -4.90
C GLN A 84 0.99 2.68 -4.78
N ALA A 85 1.38 3.91 -5.15
CA ALA A 85 2.72 4.43 -4.90
C ALA A 85 3.03 4.48 -3.40
N GLU A 86 2.11 4.97 -2.56
CA GLU A 86 2.27 4.93 -1.10
C GLU A 86 2.41 3.51 -0.55
N ARG A 87 1.64 2.57 -1.09
CA ARG A 87 1.77 1.15 -0.74
C ARG A 87 3.13 0.61 -1.16
N ALA A 88 3.65 0.97 -2.33
CA ALA A 88 5.00 0.64 -2.76
C ALA A 88 6.05 1.19 -1.77
N PHE A 89 5.92 2.47 -1.40
CA PHE A 89 6.76 3.09 -0.37
C PHE A 89 6.66 2.42 1.00
N ARG A 90 5.48 1.90 1.36
CA ARG A 90 5.30 1.13 2.59
C ARG A 90 5.97 -0.24 2.48
N SER A 91 5.79 -0.96 1.37
CA SER A 91 6.44 -2.25 1.10
C SER A 91 7.96 -2.13 1.16
N PHE A 92 8.54 -1.06 0.58
CA PHE A 92 9.96 -0.70 0.72
C PHE A 92 10.40 -0.64 2.18
N LYS A 93 9.60 0.03 3.01
CA LYS A 93 9.94 0.32 4.40
C LYS A 93 9.80 -0.88 5.33
N THR A 94 8.96 -1.86 5.02
CA THR A 94 8.46 -2.80 6.05
C THR A 94 8.63 -4.26 5.68
N VAL A 95 8.15 -4.71 4.51
CA VAL A 95 7.89 -6.14 4.29
C VAL A 95 8.94 -6.76 3.37
N ASP A 96 9.18 -6.23 2.17
CA ASP A 96 9.92 -6.98 1.15
C ASP A 96 11.37 -6.53 0.91
N LEU A 97 11.66 -5.24 1.12
CA LEU A 97 12.94 -4.67 0.71
C LEU A 97 13.76 -4.04 1.84
N MET A 98 13.22 -4.05 3.06
CA MET A 98 13.94 -3.64 4.27
C MET A 98 14.74 -2.33 4.05
N VAL A 99 14.09 -1.24 3.67
CA VAL A 99 14.72 0.10 3.66
C VAL A 99 14.96 0.62 5.09
N ARG A 100 14.19 0.12 6.06
CA ARG A 100 14.25 0.58 7.46
C ARG A 100 15.16 -0.18 8.46
N PRO A 101 16.00 -1.17 8.11
CA PRO A 101 17.06 -1.67 8.98
C PRO A 101 18.48 -1.35 8.48
N ILE A 102 18.72 -0.30 7.69
CA ILE A 102 20.08 0.18 7.38
C ILE A 102 20.17 1.70 7.53
N ARG A 103 20.81 2.18 8.60
CA ARG A 103 21.01 3.62 8.85
C ARG A 103 22.23 4.13 8.09
N HIS A 104 22.03 4.64 6.88
CA HIS A 104 23.08 5.33 6.13
C HIS A 104 23.29 6.76 6.66
N ARG A 105 24.56 7.17 6.82
CA ARG A 105 24.94 8.52 7.29
C ARG A 105 25.58 9.40 6.21
N LEU A 106 26.08 8.79 5.13
CA LEU A 106 26.68 9.49 3.99
C LEU A 106 25.64 9.58 2.87
N GLU A 107 25.55 10.75 2.25
CA GLU A 107 24.56 11.06 1.23
C GLU A 107 24.56 10.07 0.06
N ASP A 108 25.73 9.75 -0.49
CA ASP A 108 25.86 8.81 -1.61
C ASP A 108 25.33 7.41 -1.27
N ARG A 109 25.54 6.95 -0.02
CA ARG A 109 25.04 5.65 0.43
C ARG A 109 23.52 5.65 0.57
N VAL A 110 22.93 6.77 0.98
CA VAL A 110 21.47 6.94 1.03
C VAL A 110 20.91 6.87 -0.38
N ARG A 111 21.48 7.63 -1.33
CA ARG A 111 21.04 7.64 -2.74
C ARG A 111 21.15 6.25 -3.37
N ALA A 112 22.29 5.58 -3.23
CA ALA A 112 22.51 4.23 -3.76
C ALA A 112 21.53 3.21 -3.18
N HIS A 113 21.28 3.24 -1.87
CA HIS A 113 20.34 2.32 -1.22
C HIS A 113 18.90 2.54 -1.71
N ILE A 114 18.43 3.79 -1.78
CA ILE A 114 17.09 4.11 -2.30
C ILE A 114 16.97 3.64 -3.75
N PHE A 115 18.00 3.87 -4.57
CA PHE A 115 18.02 3.41 -5.97
C PHE A 115 17.91 1.89 -6.09
N LEU A 116 18.73 1.13 -5.35
CA LEU A 116 18.66 -0.34 -5.34
C LEU A 116 17.30 -0.84 -4.88
N CYS A 117 16.70 -0.18 -3.89
CA CYS A 117 15.35 -0.52 -3.46
C CYS A 117 14.33 -0.26 -4.58
N MET A 118 14.36 0.91 -5.23
CA MET A 118 13.48 1.18 -6.37
C MET A 118 13.62 0.11 -7.47
N LEU A 119 14.84 -0.28 -7.82
CA LEU A 119 15.09 -1.34 -8.80
C LEU A 119 14.52 -2.70 -8.37
N ALA A 120 14.78 -3.12 -7.14
CA ALA A 120 14.32 -4.43 -6.68
C ALA A 120 12.78 -4.50 -6.57
N TYR A 121 12.09 -3.40 -6.26
CA TYR A 121 10.62 -3.36 -6.38
C TYR A 121 10.14 -3.35 -7.82
N TYR A 122 10.82 -2.64 -8.71
CA TYR A 122 10.49 -2.66 -10.14
C TYR A 122 10.53 -4.10 -10.67
N VAL A 123 11.61 -4.83 -10.36
CA VAL A 123 11.75 -6.26 -10.69
C VAL A 123 10.64 -7.08 -10.04
N GLN A 124 10.41 -6.90 -8.73
CA GLN A 124 9.34 -7.62 -8.01
C GLN A 124 7.96 -7.37 -8.63
N TRP A 125 7.66 -6.13 -9.02
CA TRP A 125 6.39 -5.75 -9.64
C TRP A 125 6.18 -6.48 -10.97
N HIS A 126 7.19 -6.45 -11.84
CA HIS A 126 7.16 -7.17 -13.12
C HIS A 126 7.00 -8.67 -12.93
N MET A 127 7.73 -9.26 -11.98
CA MET A 127 7.56 -10.68 -11.63
C MET A 127 6.15 -10.99 -11.12
N MET A 128 5.57 -10.13 -10.28
CA MET A 128 4.20 -10.31 -9.79
C MET A 128 3.18 -10.21 -10.92
N GLU A 129 3.38 -9.32 -11.90
CA GLU A 129 2.49 -9.16 -13.04
C GLU A 129 2.55 -10.36 -13.99
N ALA A 130 3.75 -10.83 -14.32
CA ALA A 130 3.94 -12.05 -15.09
C ALA A 130 3.37 -13.30 -14.37
N TRP A 131 3.56 -13.38 -13.06
CA TRP A 131 3.12 -14.54 -12.27
C TRP A 131 1.69 -14.48 -11.78
N ARG A 132 0.86 -13.50 -12.19
CA ARG A 132 -0.56 -13.46 -11.78
C ARG A 132 -1.31 -14.79 -11.96
N PRO A 133 -1.08 -15.57 -13.03
CA PRO A 133 -1.68 -16.89 -13.17
C PRO A 133 -1.32 -17.86 -12.04
N LEU A 134 -0.13 -17.74 -11.45
CA LEU A 134 0.39 -18.62 -10.40
C LEU A 134 0.12 -18.10 -8.97
N LEU A 135 -0.19 -16.80 -8.85
CA LEU A 135 -0.32 -16.11 -7.57
C LEU A 135 -1.80 -15.93 -7.14
N TYR A 136 -2.00 -15.56 -5.87
CA TYR A 136 -3.26 -14.98 -5.39
C TYR A 136 -3.48 -13.55 -5.92
N ALA A 137 -3.44 -13.42 -7.25
CA ALA A 137 -3.70 -12.19 -7.97
C ALA A 137 -4.85 -12.43 -8.94
N ASP A 138 -5.69 -11.41 -9.06
CA ASP A 138 -6.77 -11.39 -10.04
C ASP A 138 -6.17 -11.21 -11.44
N GLU A 139 -6.51 -12.06 -12.39
CA GLU A 139 -5.96 -11.99 -13.76
C GLU A 139 -6.72 -10.96 -14.62
N ASP A 140 -7.94 -10.58 -14.25
CA ASP A 140 -8.77 -9.67 -15.04
C ASP A 140 -8.31 -8.20 -14.92
N GLN A 141 -7.30 -7.83 -15.72
CA GLN A 141 -6.80 -6.44 -15.77
C GLN A 141 -7.78 -5.51 -16.50
N LYS A 142 -8.50 -6.03 -17.50
CA LYS A 142 -9.44 -5.24 -18.29
C LYS A 142 -10.64 -4.82 -17.43
N GLY A 143 -11.22 -5.73 -16.66
CA GLY A 143 -12.28 -5.40 -15.70
C GLY A 143 -11.81 -4.45 -14.61
N LYS A 144 -10.55 -4.58 -14.14
CA LYS A 144 -9.95 -3.61 -13.20
C LYS A 144 -9.83 -2.20 -13.81
N ALA A 145 -9.53 -2.09 -15.09
CA ALA A 145 -9.40 -0.81 -15.78
C ALA A 145 -10.76 -0.17 -16.08
N LEU A 146 -11.78 -0.96 -16.44
CA LEU A 146 -13.09 -0.47 -16.85
C LEU A 146 -14.08 -0.23 -15.72
N ARG A 147 -13.87 -0.83 -14.55
CA ARG A 147 -14.79 -0.69 -13.41
C ARG A 147 -14.93 0.76 -12.94
N ASP A 148 -16.09 1.05 -12.37
CA ASP A 148 -16.35 2.28 -11.62
C ASP A 148 -15.24 2.46 -10.56
N PRO A 149 -14.50 3.59 -10.61
CA PRO A 149 -13.39 3.81 -9.72
C PRO A 149 -13.82 4.16 -8.30
N VAL A 150 -15.06 4.60 -8.07
CA VAL A 150 -15.61 4.99 -6.77
C VAL A 150 -16.26 3.80 -6.06
N ALA A 151 -16.98 2.96 -6.80
CA ALA A 151 -17.67 1.79 -6.25
C ALA A 151 -16.72 0.79 -5.56
N PRO A 152 -17.21 0.00 -4.58
CA PRO A 152 -16.42 -1.05 -3.96
C PRO A 152 -15.85 -2.03 -4.98
N ALA A 153 -14.55 -2.31 -4.86
CA ALA A 153 -13.84 -3.22 -5.76
C ALA A 153 -14.39 -4.65 -5.66
N LYS A 154 -14.97 -5.14 -6.76
CA LYS A 154 -15.35 -6.55 -6.92
C LYS A 154 -14.19 -7.34 -7.55
N ARG A 155 -13.97 -8.56 -7.04
CA ARG A 155 -13.01 -9.52 -7.61
C ARG A 155 -13.68 -10.32 -8.72
N SER A 156 -12.91 -10.75 -9.71
CA SER A 156 -13.41 -11.64 -10.76
C SER A 156 -13.78 -13.03 -10.20
N ASP A 157 -14.60 -13.77 -10.94
CA ASP A 157 -14.99 -15.13 -10.57
C ASP A 157 -13.78 -16.08 -10.50
N SER A 158 -12.81 -15.92 -11.39
CA SER A 158 -11.56 -16.70 -11.39
C SER A 158 -10.72 -16.40 -10.14
N ALA A 159 -10.63 -15.13 -9.73
CA ALA A 159 -9.96 -14.76 -8.49
C ALA A 159 -10.68 -15.32 -7.26
N MET A 160 -12.01 -15.29 -7.23
CA MET A 160 -12.81 -15.89 -6.16
C MET A 160 -12.63 -17.42 -6.11
N LYS A 161 -12.55 -18.08 -7.27
CA LYS A 161 -12.25 -19.52 -7.37
C LYS A 161 -10.87 -19.84 -6.80
N LYS A 162 -9.82 -19.06 -7.14
CA LYS A 162 -8.46 -19.23 -6.56
C LYS A 162 -8.46 -19.10 -5.04
N VAL A 163 -9.17 -18.11 -4.49
CA VAL A 163 -9.26 -17.89 -3.04
C VAL A 163 -9.97 -19.04 -2.34
N LYS A 164 -11.10 -19.50 -2.91
CA LYS A 164 -11.91 -20.58 -2.32
C LYS A 164 -11.21 -21.93 -2.36
N THR A 165 -10.65 -22.29 -3.52
CA THR A 165 -10.06 -23.61 -3.75
C THR A 165 -8.59 -23.70 -3.33
N LYS A 166 -7.89 -22.56 -3.27
CA LYS A 166 -6.42 -22.48 -3.12
C LYS A 166 -5.68 -23.28 -4.20
N ARG A 167 -6.34 -23.55 -5.34
CA ARG A 167 -5.83 -24.33 -6.46
C ARG A 167 -6.00 -23.60 -7.78
N LEU A 168 -5.10 -23.89 -8.72
CA LEU A 168 -5.19 -23.51 -10.12
C LEU A 168 -6.01 -24.56 -10.88
N ASP A 169 -6.37 -24.24 -12.13
CA ASP A 169 -7.18 -25.12 -12.98
C ASP A 169 -6.50 -26.46 -13.29
N ASP A 170 -5.17 -26.50 -13.25
CA ASP A 170 -4.37 -27.74 -13.39
C ASP A 170 -4.28 -28.57 -12.08
N GLY A 171 -5.05 -28.19 -11.05
CA GLY A 171 -5.07 -28.85 -9.74
C GLY A 171 -3.89 -28.52 -8.83
N SER A 172 -2.92 -27.73 -9.30
CA SER A 172 -1.80 -27.27 -8.50
C SER A 172 -2.20 -26.25 -7.43
N ARG A 173 -1.36 -26.05 -6.41
CA ARG A 173 -1.59 -25.01 -5.39
C ARG A 173 -1.24 -23.63 -5.92
N VAL A 174 -2.06 -22.64 -5.56
CA VAL A 174 -1.77 -21.21 -5.75
C VAL A 174 -0.71 -20.76 -4.74
N PHE A 175 0.20 -19.88 -5.16
CA PHE A 175 1.28 -19.37 -4.31
C PHE A 175 1.06 -17.92 -3.85
N SER A 176 1.63 -17.58 -2.69
CA SER A 176 2.03 -16.19 -2.42
C SER A 176 3.34 -15.89 -3.14
N PHE A 177 3.68 -14.62 -3.36
CA PHE A 177 4.94 -14.26 -4.03
C PHE A 177 6.17 -14.91 -3.37
N ARG A 178 6.27 -14.81 -2.03
CA ARG A 178 7.33 -15.47 -1.25
C ARG A 178 7.29 -16.98 -1.33
N GLY A 179 6.09 -17.57 -1.32
CA GLY A 179 5.92 -19.01 -1.46
C GLY A 179 6.43 -19.52 -2.81
N LEU A 180 6.17 -18.75 -3.88
CA LEU A 180 6.69 -19.07 -5.21
C LEU A 180 8.22 -18.92 -5.28
N LEU A 181 8.78 -17.85 -4.71
CA LEU A 181 10.23 -17.70 -4.59
C LEU A 181 10.88 -18.85 -3.82
N GLY A 182 10.30 -19.27 -2.70
CA GLY A 182 10.78 -20.43 -1.93
C GLY A 182 10.63 -21.76 -2.69
N HIS A 183 9.62 -21.89 -3.56
CA HIS A 183 9.51 -23.05 -4.44
C HIS A 183 10.55 -23.03 -5.57
N LEU A 184 10.92 -21.84 -6.06
CA LEU A 184 11.98 -21.66 -7.06
C LEU A 184 13.38 -21.77 -6.48
N SER A 185 13.59 -21.49 -5.19
CA SER A 185 14.91 -21.58 -4.55
C SER A 185 15.46 -23.00 -4.47
N ALA A 186 14.63 -24.02 -4.73
CA ALA A 186 15.09 -25.40 -4.92
C ALA A 186 15.89 -25.59 -6.22
N ILE A 187 15.90 -24.61 -7.12
CA ILE A 187 16.71 -24.63 -8.34
C ILE A 187 18.09 -24.07 -8.00
N VAL A 188 19.06 -24.96 -7.87
CA VAL A 188 20.45 -24.60 -7.53
C VAL A 188 21.38 -24.99 -8.66
N ARG A 189 22.39 -24.15 -8.89
CA ARG A 189 23.59 -24.44 -9.69
C ARG A 189 24.70 -24.88 -8.72
N ALA A 190 24.98 -26.17 -8.70
CA ALA A 190 26.00 -26.77 -7.83
C ALA A 190 27.28 -27.06 -8.60
N THR A 191 28.43 -26.79 -7.98
CA THR A 191 29.72 -27.27 -8.46
C THR A 191 29.98 -28.63 -7.82
N CYS A 192 29.95 -29.68 -8.63
CA CYS A 192 30.17 -31.05 -8.22
C CYS A 192 31.64 -31.44 -8.42
N ARG A 193 32.15 -32.30 -7.55
CA ARG A 193 33.50 -32.87 -7.63
C ARG A 193 33.37 -34.38 -7.76
N CYS A 194 34.06 -34.97 -8.72
CA CYS A 194 34.12 -36.42 -8.82
C CYS A 194 35.09 -36.95 -7.74
N PRO A 195 34.66 -37.90 -6.89
CA PRO A 195 35.59 -38.62 -6.04
C PRO A 195 36.28 -39.68 -6.90
N ASP A 196 37.50 -39.42 -7.36
CA ASP A 196 38.32 -40.41 -8.03
C ASP A 196 39.73 -40.44 -7.42
N GLU A 197 40.28 -41.63 -7.23
CA GLU A 197 41.45 -41.89 -6.37
C GLU A 197 42.78 -41.33 -6.91
N LYS A 198 42.84 -40.83 -8.15
CA LYS A 198 44.11 -40.42 -8.80
C LYS A 198 44.17 -39.01 -9.37
N ASP A 199 43.07 -38.25 -9.40
CA ASP A 199 43.13 -36.83 -9.77
C ASP A 199 41.95 -36.07 -9.17
N THR A 200 42.21 -35.36 -8.07
CA THR A 200 41.17 -34.72 -7.24
C THR A 200 40.66 -33.39 -7.81
N SER A 201 41.01 -33.00 -9.04
CA SER A 201 40.82 -31.63 -9.52
C SER A 201 39.59 -31.41 -10.42
N ALA A 202 39.00 -32.46 -11.00
CA ALA A 202 37.91 -32.31 -11.94
C ALA A 202 36.62 -31.83 -11.25
N THR A 203 36.15 -30.64 -11.62
CA THR A 203 34.87 -30.08 -11.20
C THR A 203 33.96 -29.87 -12.40
N PHE A 204 32.66 -30.06 -12.20
CA PHE A 204 31.65 -29.76 -13.20
C PHE A 204 30.45 -29.07 -12.56
N ILE A 205 29.65 -28.39 -13.39
CA ILE A 205 28.50 -27.62 -12.93
C ILE A 205 27.24 -28.40 -13.25
N MET A 206 26.41 -28.64 -12.23
CA MET A 206 25.10 -29.26 -12.38
C MET A 206 24.01 -28.27 -11.97
N THR A 207 22.98 -28.11 -12.81
CA THR A 207 21.79 -27.32 -12.46
C THR A 207 20.63 -28.27 -12.20
N THR A 208 19.88 -28.02 -11.12
CA THR A 208 18.72 -28.85 -10.77
C THR A 208 17.67 -28.79 -11.89
N ARG A 209 17.16 -29.95 -12.31
CA ARG A 209 16.09 -30.03 -13.32
C ARG A 209 14.81 -29.41 -12.75
N ARG A 210 14.27 -28.43 -13.47
CA ARG A 210 13.02 -27.76 -13.10
C ARG A 210 11.85 -28.72 -13.21
N ASN A 211 10.95 -28.69 -12.23
CA ASN A 211 9.65 -29.34 -12.37
C ASN A 211 8.72 -28.51 -13.30
N PRO A 212 7.60 -29.07 -13.80
CA PRO A 212 6.72 -28.36 -14.73
C PRO A 212 6.23 -26.99 -14.26
N LYS A 213 6.02 -26.81 -12.95
CA LYS A 213 5.57 -25.53 -12.39
C LYS A 213 6.70 -24.51 -12.27
N GLN A 214 7.88 -24.98 -11.89
CA GLN A 214 9.08 -24.14 -11.90
C GLN A 214 9.36 -23.67 -13.33
N GLN A 215 9.27 -24.56 -14.31
CA GLN A 215 9.43 -24.20 -15.72
C GLN A 215 8.39 -23.16 -16.15
N ARG A 216 7.09 -23.41 -15.89
CA ARG A 216 6.02 -22.44 -16.18
C ARG A 216 6.24 -21.06 -15.56
N ALA A 217 6.82 -20.98 -14.36
CA ALA A 217 7.14 -19.70 -13.75
C ALA A 217 8.24 -18.94 -14.52
N PHE A 218 9.25 -19.64 -15.06
CA PHE A 218 10.26 -19.01 -15.92
C PHE A 218 9.69 -18.64 -17.28
N ASP A 219 8.88 -19.51 -17.90
CA ASP A 219 8.24 -19.23 -19.19
C ASP A 219 7.40 -17.95 -19.14
N LEU A 220 6.71 -17.70 -18.01
CA LEU A 220 5.97 -16.45 -17.77
C LEU A 220 6.87 -15.23 -17.58
N LEU A 221 8.10 -15.39 -17.10
CA LEU A 221 9.05 -14.26 -17.01
C LEU A 221 9.63 -13.92 -18.37
N ASP A 222 9.84 -14.91 -19.23
CA ASP A 222 10.39 -14.71 -20.57
C ASP A 222 9.46 -13.84 -21.43
N THR A 223 8.15 -13.81 -21.15
CA THR A 223 7.21 -12.90 -21.83
C THR A 223 7.38 -11.42 -21.49
N ILE A 224 8.18 -11.07 -20.48
CA ILE A 224 8.44 -9.67 -20.10
C ILE A 224 9.49 -9.04 -21.03
N GLY A 225 10.42 -9.85 -21.54
CA GLY A 225 11.55 -9.39 -22.37
C GLY A 225 11.39 -9.59 -23.87
N GLY A 226 10.29 -10.23 -24.30
CA GLY A 226 9.93 -10.47 -25.70
C GLY A 226 9.04 -9.40 -26.30
#